data_AF-A0A6N7NRY9-F1
#
_entry.id   AF-A0A6N7NRY9-F1
#
_cell.length_a   1.000
_cell.length_b   1.000
_cell.length_c   1.000
_cell.angle_alpha   90.00
_cell.angle_beta   90.00
_cell.angle_gamma   90.00
#
_symmetry.space_group_name_H-M   'P 1'
#
loop_
_entity.id
_entity.type
_entity.pdbx_description
1 polymer ?
#
loop_
_entity_poly.entity_id
_entity_poly.type
_entity_poly.pdbx_seq_one_letter_code
_entity_poly.pdbx_strand_id
1 'polypeptide(L)'
;MKDVEHDVPEPVQTDFPPLLDWDEVMRDECEDRLGFARRTTYALLTLSEAGLLAGFSGDNQQGLEQIRRMVALFQACLRRQVWLAEAAERRLGRISEAFAAAG
;
A
#
# COMPACT_ATOMS: atom_id res chain seq x y z
N MET A 1 30.97 42.63 -5.20
CA MET A 1 30.16 41.75 -4.34
C MET A 1 28.71 41.96 -4.71
N LYS A 2 28.09 40.98 -5.36
CA LYS A 2 26.64 40.86 -5.49
C LYS A 2 26.31 39.52 -4.83
N ASP A 3 25.55 39.59 -3.76
CA ASP A 3 25.09 38.42 -3.02
C ASP A 3 24.09 37.67 -3.89
N VAL A 4 24.43 36.43 -4.21
CA VAL A 4 23.56 35.49 -4.91
C VAL A 4 22.62 34.93 -3.84
N GLU A 5 21.36 35.36 -3.86
CA GLU A 5 20.31 34.68 -3.11
C GLU A 5 20.26 33.22 -3.59
N HIS A 6 20.68 32.31 -2.73
CA HIS A 6 20.41 30.90 -2.91
C HIS A 6 18.92 30.70 -2.68
N ASP A 7 18.19 30.60 -3.78
CA ASP A 7 16.83 30.08 -3.84
C ASP A 7 16.86 28.68 -3.23
N VAL A 8 16.54 28.58 -1.93
CA VAL A 8 16.43 27.31 -1.23
C VAL A 8 15.21 26.63 -1.84
N PRO A 9 15.36 25.50 -2.54
CA PRO A 9 14.18 24.81 -3.08
C PRO A 9 13.27 24.48 -1.91
N GLU A 10 12.03 24.97 -1.97
CA GLU A 10 11.02 24.65 -0.97
C GLU A 10 10.99 23.14 -0.75
N PRO A 11 10.97 22.65 0.50
CA PRO A 11 10.92 21.24 0.77
C PRO A 11 9.67 20.70 0.08
N VAL A 12 9.87 19.80 -0.89
CA VAL A 12 8.79 19.05 -1.52
C VAL A 12 8.02 18.39 -0.40
N GLN A 13 6.88 18.97 -0.06
CA GLN A 13 5.99 18.49 0.97
C GLN A 13 5.59 17.09 0.52
N THR A 14 6.22 16.11 1.14
CA THR A 14 5.98 14.72 0.80
C THR A 14 4.63 14.43 1.40
N ASP A 15 3.59 14.27 0.58
CA ASP A 15 2.20 13.96 0.98
C ASP A 15 2.06 12.60 1.70
N PHE A 16 3.17 11.98 2.10
CA PHE A 16 3.15 10.76 2.87
C PHE A 16 2.96 11.12 4.35
N PRO A 17 1.93 10.56 5.02
CA PRO A 17 1.80 10.73 6.44
C PRO A 17 3.09 10.27 7.14
N PRO A 18 3.48 10.92 8.25
CA PRO A 18 4.65 10.51 9.03
C PRO A 18 4.57 9.03 9.35
N LEU A 19 5.73 8.36 9.36
CA LEU A 19 5.82 6.96 9.73
C LEU A 19 5.24 6.79 11.13
N LEU A 20 4.22 5.92 11.25
CA LEU A 20 3.59 5.55 12.51
C LEU A 20 4.65 5.03 13.50
N ASP A 21 4.46 5.32 14.78
CA ASP A 21 5.26 4.66 15.82
C ASP A 21 4.90 3.18 15.96
N TRP A 22 5.71 2.41 16.68
CA TRP A 22 5.51 0.95 16.79
C TRP A 22 4.19 0.55 17.45
N ASP A 23 3.66 1.33 18.40
CA ASP A 23 2.39 1.03 19.06
C ASP A 23 1.21 1.37 18.14
N GLU A 24 1.33 2.43 17.35
CA GLU A 24 0.39 2.80 16.30
C GLU A 24 0.36 1.76 15.16
N VAL A 25 1.52 1.24 14.76
CA VAL A 25 1.67 0.15 13.78
C VAL A 25 0.91 -1.11 14.23
N MET A 26 1.08 -1.50 15.50
CA MET A 26 0.41 -2.70 16.04
C MET A 26 -1.11 -2.53 16.15
N ARG A 27 -1.57 -1.31 16.46
CA ARG A 27 -3.00 -1.00 16.55
C ARG A 27 -3.65 -0.96 15.16
N ASP A 28 -2.97 -0.35 14.19
CA ASP A 28 -3.41 -0.27 12.80
C ASP A 28 -3.49 -1.67 12.14
N GLU A 29 -2.54 -2.57 12.44
CA GLU A 29 -2.61 -3.98 12.02
C GLU A 29 -3.87 -4.68 12.60
N CYS A 30 -4.21 -4.40 13.86
CA CYS A 30 -5.33 -5.03 14.54
C CYS A 30 -6.69 -4.52 14.02
N GLU A 31 -6.82 -3.21 13.81
CA GLU A 31 -8.07 -2.56 13.44
C GLU A 31 -8.36 -2.63 11.93
N ASP A 32 -7.34 -2.53 11.07
CA ASP A 32 -7.48 -2.57 9.60
C ASP A 32 -6.33 -3.36 8.97
N ARG A 33 -6.36 -4.67 9.17
CA ARG A 33 -5.31 -5.58 8.68
C ARG A 33 -5.06 -5.48 7.17
N LEU A 34 -6.09 -5.21 6.37
CA LEU A 34 -5.93 -5.09 4.91
C LEU A 34 -5.36 -3.73 4.52
N GLY A 35 -5.84 -2.64 5.12
CA GLY A 35 -5.28 -1.31 4.89
C GLY A 35 -3.85 -1.19 5.40
N PHE A 36 -3.51 -1.85 6.51
CA PHE A 36 -2.15 -1.98 6.99
C PHE A 36 -1.29 -2.71 5.96
N ALA A 37 -1.71 -3.90 5.50
CA ALA A 37 -1.00 -4.65 4.48
C ALA A 37 -0.79 -3.86 3.17
N ARG A 38 -1.75 -3.03 2.79
CA ARG A 38 -1.64 -2.08 1.67
C ARG A 38 -0.59 -1.00 1.94
N ARG A 39 -0.67 -0.29 3.06
CA ARG A 39 0.28 0.77 3.46
C ARG A 39 1.70 0.23 3.58
N THR A 40 1.89 -0.92 4.22
CA THR A 40 3.18 -1.61 4.33
C THR A 40 3.75 -1.94 2.95
N THR A 41 2.93 -2.50 2.05
CA THR A 41 3.36 -2.77 0.67
C THR A 41 3.80 -1.50 -0.04
N TYR A 42 3.06 -0.40 0.09
CA TYR A 42 3.46 0.87 -0.53
C TYR A 42 4.73 1.45 0.08
N ALA A 43 4.88 1.44 1.41
CA ALA A 43 6.08 1.91 2.08
C ALA A 43 7.35 1.16 1.60
N LEU A 44 7.26 -0.17 1.38
CA LEU A 44 8.36 -0.94 0.80
C LEU A 44 8.76 -0.49 -0.61
N LEU A 45 7.80 0.01 -1.40
CA LEU A 45 8.03 0.42 -2.78
C LEU A 45 8.49 1.88 -2.89
N THR A 46 8.23 2.71 -1.88
CA THR A 46 8.48 4.16 -1.93
C THR A 46 9.62 4.63 -1.04
N LEU A 47 9.94 3.92 0.04
CA LEU A 47 11.05 4.29 0.91
C LEU A 47 12.40 3.92 0.27
N SER A 48 13.41 4.75 0.56
CA SER A 48 14.79 4.45 0.18
C SER A 48 15.32 3.25 0.97
N GLU A 49 16.33 2.57 0.42
CA GLU A 49 16.99 1.45 1.12
C GLU A 49 17.50 1.85 2.51
N ALA A 50 18.07 3.05 2.64
CA ALA A 50 18.50 3.59 3.93
C ALA A 50 17.33 3.80 4.90
N GLY A 51 16.18 4.28 4.42
CA GLY A 51 14.96 4.43 5.23
C GLY A 51 14.38 3.10 5.68
N LEU A 52 14.41 2.08 4.81
CA LEU A 52 14.00 0.72 5.16
C LEU A 52 14.93 0.11 6.21
N LEU A 53 16.24 0.20 6.02
CA LEU A 53 17.23 -0.32 6.99
C LEU A 53 17.11 0.37 8.36
N ALA A 54 16.86 1.68 8.39
CA ALA A 54 16.61 2.41 9.62
C ALA A 54 15.34 1.92 10.33
N GLY A 55 14.27 1.65 9.59
CA GLY A 55 13.00 1.15 10.12
C GLY A 55 13.06 -0.26 10.72
N PHE A 56 13.98 -1.11 10.27
CA PHE A 56 14.20 -2.45 10.84
C PHE A 56 15.17 -2.48 12.02
N SER A 57 15.86 -1.36 12.32
CA SER A 57 16.73 -1.18 13.51
C SER A 57 17.46 -2.43 14.00
N GLY A 58 18.42 -2.95 13.23
CA GLY A 58 19.36 -4.02 13.64
C GLY A 58 18.73 -5.41 13.89
N ASP A 59 19.05 -6.37 13.03
CA ASP A 59 18.74 -7.82 13.13
C ASP A 59 17.27 -8.19 13.49
N ASN A 60 16.30 -7.35 13.09
CA ASN A 60 14.88 -7.59 13.31
C ASN A 60 14.28 -8.57 12.28
N GLN A 61 14.75 -9.82 12.31
CA GLN A 61 14.24 -10.89 11.43
C GLN A 61 12.73 -11.14 11.60
N GLN A 62 12.21 -10.94 12.82
CA GLN A 62 10.79 -11.08 13.11
C GLN A 62 9.95 -10.01 12.39
N GLY A 63 10.39 -8.75 12.41
CA GLY A 63 9.74 -7.65 11.68
C GLY A 63 9.73 -7.88 10.18
N LEU A 64 10.84 -8.38 9.62
CA LEU A 64 10.91 -8.76 8.19
C LEU A 64 9.89 -9.84 7.82
N GLU A 65 9.76 -10.87 8.65
CA GLU A 65 8.81 -11.96 8.41
C GLU A 65 7.36 -11.49 8.54
N GLN A 66 7.06 -10.61 9.50
CA GLN A 66 5.73 -9.99 9.59
C GLN A 66 5.40 -9.18 8.33
N ILE A 67 6.34 -8.36 7.86
CA ILE A 67 6.15 -7.58 6.62
C ILE A 67 5.94 -8.49 5.41
N ARG A 68 6.68 -9.61 5.28
CA ARG A 68 6.41 -10.60 4.22
C ARG A 68 4.98 -11.15 4.27
N ARG A 69 4.49 -11.48 5.47
CA ARG A 69 3.11 -11.98 5.64
C ARG A 69 2.08 -10.94 5.25
N MET A 70 2.33 -9.66 5.55
CA MET A 70 1.45 -8.57 5.16
C MET A 70 1.43 -8.37 3.64
N VAL A 71 2.58 -8.40 2.99
CA VAL A 71 2.66 -8.35 1.52
C VAL A 71 1.90 -9.53 0.89
N ALA A 72 2.07 -10.74 1.43
CA ALA A 72 1.35 -11.92 0.95
C ALA A 72 -0.18 -11.81 1.13
N LEU A 73 -0.63 -11.23 2.26
CA LEU A 73 -2.05 -10.95 2.52
C LEU A 73 -2.61 -9.98 1.48
N PHE A 74 -1.90 -8.88 1.21
CA PHE A 74 -2.32 -7.89 0.22
C PHE A 74 -2.37 -8.49 -1.19
N GLN A 75 -1.37 -9.30 -1.57
CA GLN A 75 -1.36 -10.01 -2.85
C GLN A 75 -2.55 -10.99 -2.98
N ALA A 76 -2.89 -11.72 -1.92
CA ALA A 76 -4.05 -12.61 -1.92
C ALA A 76 -5.36 -11.82 -2.08
N CYS A 77 -5.48 -10.67 -1.42
CA CYS A 77 -6.64 -9.80 -1.54
C CYS A 77 -6.81 -9.27 -2.98
N LEU A 78 -5.74 -8.76 -3.59
CA LEU A 78 -5.77 -8.27 -4.97
C LEU A 78 -6.21 -9.35 -5.96
N ARG A 79 -5.67 -10.57 -5.84
CA ARG A 79 -6.11 -11.70 -6.67
C ARG A 79 -7.60 -12.01 -6.49
N ARG A 80 -8.10 -11.93 -5.26
CA ARG A 80 -9.52 -12.14 -4.99
C ARG A 80 -10.39 -11.04 -5.61
N GLN A 81 -9.95 -9.79 -5.53
CA GLN A 81 -10.67 -8.64 -6.13
C GLN A 81 -10.73 -8.75 -7.65
N VAL A 82 -9.63 -9.12 -8.32
CA VAL A 82 -9.61 -9.39 -9.77
C VAL A 82 -10.63 -10.47 -10.13
N TRP A 83 -10.61 -11.60 -9.44
CA TRP A 83 -11.57 -12.68 -9.69
C TRP A 83 -13.03 -12.25 -9.51
N LEU A 84 -13.31 -11.44 -8.48
CA LEU A 84 -14.65 -10.89 -8.24
C LEU A 84 -15.09 -9.95 -9.36
N ALA A 85 -14.20 -9.08 -9.83
CA ALA A 85 -14.46 -8.16 -10.94
C ALA A 85 -14.79 -8.94 -12.23
N GLU A 86 -13.97 -9.94 -12.59
CA GLU A 86 -14.22 -10.81 -13.74
C GLU A 86 -15.54 -11.59 -13.63
N ALA A 87 -15.90 -12.03 -12.42
CA ALA A 87 -17.17 -12.71 -12.19
C ALA A 87 -18.38 -11.76 -12.36
N ALA A 88 -18.24 -10.52 -11.91
CA ALA A 88 -19.25 -9.48 -12.08
C ALA A 88 -19.42 -9.12 -13.56
N GLU A 89 -18.33 -8.94 -14.30
CA GLU A 89 -18.36 -8.66 -15.74
C GLU A 89 -19.06 -9.77 -16.53
N ARG A 90 -18.72 -11.05 -16.26
CA ARG A 90 -19.42 -12.19 -16.86
C ARG A 90 -20.92 -12.20 -16.55
N ARG A 91 -21.32 -11.75 -15.36
CA ARG A 91 -22.74 -11.63 -14.99
C ARG A 91 -23.42 -10.50 -15.76
N LEU A 92 -22.75 -9.36 -15.90
CA LEU A 92 -23.26 -8.24 -16.71
C LEU A 92 -23.47 -8.65 -18.17
N GLY A 93 -22.54 -9.41 -18.75
CA GLY A 93 -22.68 -9.97 -20.10
C GLY A 93 -23.97 -10.79 -20.27
N ARG A 94 -24.23 -11.75 -19.36
CA ARG A 94 -25.46 -12.56 -19.41
C ARG A 94 -26.74 -11.74 -19.23
N ILE A 95 -26.71 -10.71 -18.38
CA ILE A 95 -27.85 -9.80 -18.20
C ILE A 95 -28.11 -9.01 -19.49
N SER A 96 -27.04 -8.53 -20.15
CA SER A 96 -27.13 -7.83 -21.43
C SER A 96 -27.74 -8.72 -22.52
N GLU A 97 -27.29 -9.98 -22.63
CA GLU A 97 -27.85 -10.97 -23.56
C GLU A 97 -29.34 -11.24 -23.31
N ALA A 98 -29.74 -11.36 -22.03
CA ALA A 98 -31.14 -11.57 -21.66
C ALA A 98 -32.02 -10.36 -22.04
N PHE A 99 -31.52 -9.13 -21.90
CA PHE A 99 -32.22 -7.94 -22.37
C PHE A 99 -32.35 -7.92 -23.90
N ALA A 100 -31.29 -8.28 -24.63
CA ALA A 100 -31.32 -8.33 -26.09
C ALA A 100 -32.29 -9.38 -26.63
N ALA A 101 -32.48 -10.51 -25.94
CA ALA A 101 -33.41 -11.57 -26.34
C ALA A 101 -34.88 -11.26 -26.00
N ALA A 102 -35.13 -10.28 -25.13
CA ALA A 102 -36.48 -9.91 -24.67
C ALA A 102 -37.09 -8.73 -25.45
N GLY A 103 -36.32 -8.07 -26.33
CA GLY A 103 -36.76 -6.99 -27.23
C GLY A 103 -36.89 -7.47 -28.67
#